data_AF-A0A1F5J591-F1
#
_entry.id   AF-A0A1F5J591-F1
#
_cell.length_a   1.000
_cell.length_b   1.000
_cell.length_c   1.000
_cell.angle_alpha   90.00
_cell.angle_beta   90.00
_cell.angle_gamma   90.00
#
_symmetry.space_group_name_H-M   'P 1'
#
loop_
_entity.id
_entity.type
_entity.pdbx_description
1 polymer ?
#
loop_
_entity_poly.entity_id
_entity_poly.type
_entity_poly.pdbx_seq_one_letter_code
_entity_poly.pdbx_strand_id
1 'polypeptide(L)'
;MKREIKAIFRPDAEKPANIAKSNSSLYVKACKAFGSWRNALEACGIDYESARNNRKWTRERIIGEINRLRAEGASLRPSVLRKNGMTTLVSAAEYHFGSWRRAVEYCGLDYSFGRRKKCMRLSA
;
A
#
# COMPACT_ATOMS: atom_id res chain seq x y z
N MET A 1 21.75 6.19 -15.95
CA MET A 1 20.73 5.16 -16.21
C MET A 1 20.30 4.38 -14.96
N LYS A 2 21.06 3.41 -14.41
CA LYS A 2 20.62 2.63 -13.21
C LYS A 2 20.28 3.51 -12.00
N ARG A 3 21.04 4.60 -11.77
CA ARG A 3 20.76 5.62 -10.75
C ARG A 3 19.43 6.36 -10.99
N GLU A 4 19.12 6.71 -12.24
CA GLU A 4 17.86 7.41 -12.59
C GLU A 4 16.65 6.49 -12.40
N ILE A 5 16.78 5.22 -12.80
CA ILE A 5 15.73 4.22 -12.58
C ILE A 5 15.47 4.07 -11.09
N LYS A 6 16.51 3.93 -10.24
CA LYS A 6 16.34 3.87 -8.78
C LYS A 6 15.80 5.16 -8.15
N ALA A 7 16.10 6.33 -8.72
CA ALA A 7 15.61 7.61 -8.21
C ALA A 7 14.12 7.82 -8.48
N ILE A 8 13.64 7.37 -9.64
CA ILE A 8 12.24 7.49 -10.06
C ILE A 8 11.42 6.31 -9.53
N PHE A 9 12.01 5.12 -9.44
CA PHE A 9 11.33 3.91 -9.02
C PHE A 9 11.29 3.79 -7.50
N ARG A 10 10.14 4.12 -6.91
CA ARG A 10 9.77 3.74 -5.54
C ARG A 10 8.82 2.54 -5.61
N PRO A 11 9.22 1.34 -5.14
CA PRO A 11 8.43 0.12 -5.24
C PRO A 11 7.00 0.26 -4.69
N ASP A 12 6.83 1.06 -3.65
CA ASP A 12 5.55 1.27 -2.97
C ASP A 12 4.70 2.40 -3.55
N ALA A 13 5.26 3.30 -4.37
CA ALA A 13 4.57 4.50 -4.82
C ALA A 13 3.83 4.32 -6.15
N GLU A 14 4.46 3.70 -7.15
CA GLU A 14 3.91 3.66 -8.51
C GLU A 14 4.17 2.34 -9.25
N LYS A 15 3.23 1.98 -10.14
CA LYS A 15 3.38 0.81 -10.99
C LYS A 15 4.46 1.05 -12.05
N PRO A 16 5.30 0.04 -12.35
CA PRO A 16 6.26 0.10 -13.45
C PRO A 16 5.69 0.60 -14.79
N ALA A 17 4.44 0.23 -15.09
CA ALA A 17 3.74 0.63 -16.32
C ALA A 17 3.40 2.12 -16.37
N ASN A 18 3.05 2.72 -15.23
CA ASN A 18 2.76 4.16 -15.16
C ASN A 18 4.04 4.97 -15.35
N ILE A 19 5.13 4.53 -14.72
CA ILE A 19 6.45 5.18 -14.84
C ILE A 19 6.93 5.13 -16.29
N ALA A 20 6.75 4.00 -16.97
CA ALA A 20 7.08 3.86 -18.40
C ALA A 20 6.27 4.83 -19.27
N LYS A 21 4.98 5.06 -18.93
CA LYS A 21 4.11 5.99 -19.64
C LYS A 21 4.47 7.46 -19.40
N SER A 22 4.85 7.81 -18.17
CA SER A 22 5.23 9.19 -17.81
C SER A 22 6.66 9.56 -18.25
N ASN A 23 7.55 8.57 -18.38
CA ASN A 23 8.97 8.78 -18.71
C ASN A 23 9.37 7.99 -19.96
N SER A 24 8.74 8.32 -21.09
CA SER A 24 8.91 7.63 -22.37
C SER A 24 10.38 7.59 -22.83
N SER A 25 11.14 8.67 -22.63
CA SER A 25 12.54 8.75 -23.03
C SER A 25 13.45 7.84 -22.19
N LEU A 26 13.20 7.73 -20.88
CA LEU A 26 13.91 6.83 -19.98
C LEU A 26 13.56 5.38 -20.29
N TYR A 27 12.28 5.08 -20.56
CA TYR A 27 11.83 3.75 -20.98
C TYR A 27 12.56 3.28 -22.23
N VAL A 28 12.62 4.10 -23.28
CA VAL A 28 13.32 3.74 -24.53
C VAL A 28 14.80 3.50 -24.29
N LYS A 29 15.48 4.37 -23.50
CA LYS A 29 16.89 4.18 -23.14
C LYS A 29 17.12 2.88 -22.38
N ALA A 30 16.26 2.56 -21.42
CA ALA A 30 16.32 1.34 -20.63
C ALA A 30 16.09 0.09 -21.47
N CYS A 31 15.09 0.10 -22.36
CA CYS A 31 14.84 -1.01 -23.28
C CYS A 31 16.01 -1.21 -24.27
N LYS A 32 16.63 -0.12 -24.77
CA LYS A 32 17.83 -0.24 -25.62
C LYS A 32 19.03 -0.87 -24.88
N ALA A 33 19.20 -0.57 -23.60
CA ALA A 33 20.34 -1.07 -22.83
C ALA A 33 20.15 -2.47 -22.25
N PHE A 34 18.93 -2.83 -21.83
CA PHE A 34 18.64 -4.08 -21.11
C PHE A 34 17.69 -5.03 -21.86
N GLY A 35 17.29 -4.66 -23.08
CA GLY A 35 16.34 -5.39 -23.92
C GLY A 35 14.88 -5.13 -23.56
N SER A 36 14.55 -5.06 -22.27
CA SER A 36 13.18 -4.78 -21.80
C SER A 36 13.15 -3.94 -20.53
N TRP A 37 12.01 -3.29 -20.27
CA TRP A 37 11.79 -2.53 -19.03
C TRP A 37 11.82 -3.42 -17.78
N ARG A 38 11.33 -4.66 -17.89
CA ARG A 38 11.42 -5.67 -16.82
C ARG A 38 12.89 -5.94 -16.47
N ASN A 39 13.70 -6.27 -17.47
CA ASN A 39 15.12 -6.57 -17.29
C ASN A 39 15.87 -5.36 -16.71
N ALA A 40 15.50 -4.14 -17.11
CA ALA A 40 16.11 -2.93 -16.57
C ALA A 40 15.83 -2.75 -15.07
N LEU A 41 14.63 -3.10 -14.60
CA LEU A 41 14.26 -3.08 -13.19
C LEU A 41 14.96 -4.20 -12.42
N GLU A 42 14.96 -5.43 -12.94
CA GLU A 42 15.66 -6.57 -12.33
C GLU A 42 17.19 -6.33 -12.25
N ALA A 43 17.79 -5.72 -13.29
CA ALA A 43 19.20 -5.31 -13.29
C ALA A 43 19.54 -4.17 -12.31
N CYS A 44 18.51 -3.51 -11.77
CA CYS A 44 18.63 -2.56 -10.67
C CYS A 44 18.34 -3.19 -9.29
N GLY A 45 18.04 -4.50 -9.24
CA GLY A 45 17.65 -5.20 -8.02
C GLY A 45 16.20 -4.93 -7.60
N ILE A 46 15.36 -4.47 -8.53
CA ILE A 46 13.93 -4.25 -8.30
C ILE A 46 13.21 -5.46 -8.85
N ASP A 47 12.51 -6.18 -7.97
CA ASP A 47 11.68 -7.30 -8.39
C ASP A 47 10.46 -6.78 -9.16
N TYR A 48 10.41 -7.07 -10.46
CA TYR A 48 9.37 -6.55 -11.35
C TYR A 48 7.99 -7.10 -10.98
N GLU A 49 7.90 -8.36 -10.57
CA GLU A 49 6.62 -8.99 -10.26
C GLU A 49 5.99 -8.42 -8.99
N SER A 50 6.76 -8.19 -7.93
CA SER A 50 6.28 -7.46 -6.74
C SER A 50 5.90 -6.02 -7.11
N ALA A 51 6.73 -5.29 -7.85
CA ALA A 51 6.42 -3.94 -8.31
C ALA A 51 5.12 -3.86 -9.16
N ARG A 52 4.89 -4.85 -10.03
CA ARG A 52 3.70 -4.98 -10.88
C ARG A 52 2.47 -5.39 -10.07
N ASN A 53 2.64 -6.36 -9.17
CA ASN A 53 1.59 -6.96 -8.36
C ASN A 53 1.40 -6.28 -7.00
N ASN A 54 2.13 -5.20 -6.70
CA ASN A 54 2.05 -4.40 -5.47
C ASN A 54 0.68 -3.76 -5.22
N ARG A 55 -0.36 -4.11 -5.98
CA ARG A 55 -1.75 -3.74 -5.74
C ARG A 55 -2.72 -4.91 -5.59
N LYS A 56 -2.26 -6.17 -5.61
CA LYS A 56 -3.16 -7.27 -5.25
C LYS A 56 -3.36 -7.25 -3.74
N TRP A 57 -4.60 -7.08 -3.34
CA TRP A 57 -4.98 -7.25 -1.96
C TRP A 57 -5.06 -8.74 -1.65
N THR A 58 -4.45 -9.12 -0.53
CA THR A 58 -4.61 -10.44 0.08
C THR A 58 -5.08 -10.23 1.52
N ARG A 59 -5.60 -11.27 2.15
CA ARG A 59 -6.04 -11.18 3.55
C ARG A 59 -4.90 -10.77 4.46
N GLU A 60 -3.72 -11.34 4.26
CA GLU A 60 -2.50 -11.09 5.02
C GLU A 60 -2.06 -9.64 4.88
N ARG A 61 -2.12 -9.09 3.66
CA ARG A 61 -1.77 -7.69 3.41
C ARG A 61 -2.77 -6.72 4.05
N ILE A 62 -4.06 -7.03 3.99
CA ILE A 62 -5.11 -6.22 4.64
C ILE A 62 -4.86 -6.18 6.15
N ILE A 63 -4.57 -7.35 6.76
CA ILE A 63 -4.23 -7.45 8.18
C ILE A 63 -2.97 -6.65 8.51
N GLY A 64 -1.92 -6.77 7.68
CA GLY A 64 -0.69 -5.99 7.83
C GLY A 64 -0.94 -4.48 7.84
N GLU A 65 -1.76 -4.00 6.92
CA GLU A 65 -2.08 -2.57 6.83
C GLU A 65 -2.95 -2.08 8.00
N ILE A 66 -3.92 -2.89 8.45
CA ILE A 66 -4.72 -2.58 9.65
C ILE A 66 -3.81 -2.50 10.89
N ASN A 67 -2.88 -3.43 11.05
CA ASN A 67 -1.92 -3.43 12.16
C ASN A 67 -0.96 -2.25 12.09
N ARG A 68 -0.50 -1.87 10.89
CA ARG A 68 0.31 -0.68 10.67
C ARG A 68 -0.45 0.59 11.09
N LEU A 69 -1.67 0.78 10.62
CA LEU A 69 -2.51 1.92 10.98
C LEU A 69 -2.75 2.00 12.49
N ARG A 70 -2.92 0.85 13.15
CA ARG A 70 -3.00 0.76 14.60
C ARG A 70 -1.71 1.22 15.28
N ALA A 71 -0.55 0.75 14.82
CA ALA A 71 0.75 1.11 15.40
C ALA A 71 1.04 2.62 15.25
N GLU A 72 0.60 3.22 14.14
CA GLU A 72 0.68 4.66 13.88
C GLU A 72 -0.36 5.48 14.66
N GLY A 73 -1.28 4.83 15.40
CA GLY A 73 -2.36 5.51 16.12
C GLY A 73 -3.42 6.14 15.18
N ALA A 74 -3.45 5.73 13.92
CA ALA A 74 -4.38 6.25 12.92
C ALA A 74 -5.81 5.77 13.19
N SER A 75 -6.79 6.55 12.72
CA SER A 75 -8.20 6.19 12.87
C SER A 75 -8.57 5.04 11.93
N LEU A 76 -8.99 3.90 12.48
CA LEU A 76 -9.54 2.77 11.71
C LEU A 76 -11.01 2.97 11.28
N ARG A 77 -11.52 4.21 11.34
CA ARG A 77 -12.86 4.57 10.87
C ARG A 77 -12.88 4.51 9.34
N PRO A 78 -13.76 3.70 8.71
CA PRO A 78 -13.87 3.66 7.25
C PRO A 78 -14.08 5.03 6.61
N SER A 79 -14.83 5.92 7.26
CA SER A 79 -15.07 7.28 6.78
C SER A 79 -13.80 8.15 6.81
N VAL A 80 -12.95 8.00 7.82
CA VAL A 80 -11.67 8.72 7.93
C VAL A 80 -10.66 8.14 6.92
N LEU A 81 -10.58 6.82 6.82
CA LEU A 81 -9.71 6.14 5.86
C LEU A 81 -10.03 6.52 4.41
N ARG A 82 -11.31 6.53 4.03
CA ARG A 82 -11.75 6.98 2.70
C ARG A 82 -11.39 8.44 2.44
N LYS A 83 -11.56 9.33 3.42
CA LYS A 83 -11.14 10.74 3.31
C LYS A 83 -9.62 10.89 3.15
N ASN A 84 -8.84 10.01 3.76
CA ASN A 84 -7.38 10.01 3.69
C ASN A 84 -6.82 9.25 2.47
N GLY A 85 -7.67 8.91 1.48
CA GLY A 85 -7.25 8.22 0.25
C GLY A 85 -7.05 6.71 0.39
N MET A 86 -7.39 6.11 1.52
CA MET A 86 -7.28 4.65 1.78
C MET A 86 -8.54 3.89 1.37
N THR A 87 -9.29 4.39 0.39
CA THR A 87 -10.52 3.75 -0.11
C THR A 87 -10.27 2.34 -0.64
N THR A 88 -9.12 2.12 -1.30
CA THR A 88 -8.75 0.82 -1.86
C THR A 88 -8.54 -0.25 -0.79
N LEU A 89 -7.99 0.12 0.37
CA LEU A 89 -7.84 -0.76 1.52
C LEU A 89 -9.20 -1.15 2.09
N VAL A 90 -10.11 -0.18 2.23
CA VAL A 90 -11.45 -0.43 2.78
C VAL A 90 -12.25 -1.35 1.86
N SER A 91 -12.28 -1.07 0.56
CA SER A 91 -12.99 -1.91 -0.41
C SER A 91 -12.39 -3.30 -0.51
N ALA A 92 -11.06 -3.43 -0.38
CA ALA A 92 -10.41 -4.73 -0.37
C ALA A 92 -10.77 -5.57 0.86
N ALA A 93 -10.76 -4.96 2.04
CA ALA A 93 -11.19 -5.61 3.27
C ALA A 93 -12.67 -6.07 3.18
N GLU A 94 -13.55 -5.22 2.65
CA GLU A 94 -14.94 -5.56 2.38
C GLU A 94 -15.06 -6.76 1.42
N TYR A 95 -14.24 -6.81 0.36
CA TYR A 95 -14.22 -7.94 -0.58
C TYR A 95 -13.70 -9.25 0.05
N HIS A 96 -12.59 -9.20 0.80
CA HIS A 96 -11.92 -10.42 1.30
C HIS A 96 -12.51 -10.99 2.60
N PHE A 97 -13.11 -10.13 3.44
CA PHE A 97 -13.65 -10.48 4.76
C PHE A 97 -15.17 -10.28 4.86
N GLY A 98 -15.80 -9.78 3.79
CA GLY A 98 -17.23 -9.46 3.72
C GLY A 98 -17.58 -8.09 4.32
N SER A 99 -16.79 -7.58 5.27
CA SER A 99 -16.93 -6.21 5.77
C SER A 99 -15.63 -5.71 6.43
N TRP A 100 -15.45 -4.38 6.46
CA TRP A 100 -14.34 -3.75 7.19
C TRP A 100 -14.33 -4.15 8.67
N ARG A 101 -15.50 -4.21 9.29
CA ARG A 101 -15.68 -4.65 10.68
C ARG A 101 -15.04 -6.01 10.92
N ARG A 102 -15.38 -7.00 10.07
CA ARG A 102 -14.86 -8.37 10.20
C ARG A 102 -13.36 -8.43 9.97
N ALA A 103 -12.82 -7.62 9.07
CA ALA A 103 -11.38 -7.53 8.87
C ALA A 103 -10.64 -6.99 10.11
N VAL A 104 -11.21 -5.99 10.79
CA VAL A 104 -10.65 -5.43 12.02
C VAL A 104 -10.80 -6.41 13.19
N GLU A 105 -11.95 -7.05 13.34
CA GLU A 105 -12.18 -8.10 14.35
C GLU A 105 -11.23 -9.29 14.16
N TYR A 106 -10.91 -9.65 12.91
CA TYR A 106 -9.92 -10.68 12.60
C TYR A 106 -8.51 -10.32 13.07
N CYS A 107 -8.18 -9.03 13.18
CA CYS A 107 -6.93 -8.55 13.76
C CYS A 107 -6.93 -8.55 15.31
N GLY A 108 -7.97 -9.13 15.94
CA GLY A 108 -8.13 -9.15 17.39
C GLY A 108 -8.56 -7.80 17.98
N LEU A 109 -9.11 -6.91 17.15
CA LEU A 109 -9.58 -5.59 17.59
C LEU A 109 -11.09 -5.61 17.79
N ASP A 110 -11.54 -5.22 18.98
CA ASP A 110 -12.96 -5.03 19.23
C ASP A 110 -13.46 -3.84 18.41
N TYR A 111 -14.22 -4.12 17.36
CA TYR A 111 -14.79 -3.11 16.46
C TYR A 111 -16.08 -2.51 17.06
N SER A 112 -16.03 -2.08 18.33
CA SER A 112 -17.07 -1.26 18.93
C SER A 112 -16.79 0.21 18.65
N PHE A 113 -17.33 0.73 17.54
CA PHE A 113 -17.41 2.17 17.35
C PHE A 113 -18.39 2.76 18.37
N GLY A 114 -17.87 3.15 19.54
CA GLY A 114 -18.63 3.97 20.48
C GLY A 114 -18.54 3.58 21.94
N ARG A 115 -17.34 3.54 22.52
CA ARG A 115 -17.11 4.24 23.79
C ARG A 115 -15.77 4.93 23.70
N ARG A 116 -15.76 6.27 23.82
CA ARG A 116 -14.54 6.95 24.25
C ARG A 116 -14.03 6.16 25.45
N LYS A 117 -12.82 5.59 25.41
CA LYS A 117 -12.09 5.47 26.67
C LYS A 117 -11.90 6.92 27.10
N LYS A 118 -12.67 7.34 28.10
CA LYS A 118 -12.44 8.60 28.79
C LYS A 118 -10.96 8.51 29.18
N CYS A 119 -10.11 9.36 28.60
CA CYS A 119 -8.79 9.58 29.17
C CYS A 119 -9.06 10.03 30.60
N MET A 120 -8.89 9.12 31.55
CA MET A 120 -8.77 9.47 32.94
C MET A 120 -7.43 10.20 33.01
N ARG A 121 -7.48 11.53 32.96
CA ARG A 121 -6.35 12.33 33.47
C ARG A 121 -6.24 11.93 34.93
N LEU A 122 -5.15 11.26 35.28
CA LEU A 122 -4.69 11.21 36.66
C LEU A 122 -4.34 12.65 37.02
N SER A 123 -5.22 13.28 37.80
CA SER A 123 -4.88 14.50 38.53
C SER A 123 -3.88 14.10 39.62
N ALA A 124 -2.71 14.72 39.59
CA ALA A 124 -1.82 14.78 40.75
C ALA A 124 -2.30 15.86 41.73
#